data_AF-S7JLL7-F1
#
_entry.id   AF-S7JLL7-F1
#
_cell.length_a   1.000
_cell.length_b   1.000
_cell.length_c   1.000
_cell.angle_alpha   90.00
_cell.angle_beta   90.00
_cell.angle_gamma   90.00
#
_symmetry.space_group_name_H-M   'P 1'
#
loop_
_entity.id
_entity.type
_entity.pdbx_description
1 polymer ?
#
loop_
_entity_poly.entity_id
_entity_poly.type
_entity_poly.pdbx_seq_one_letter_code
_entity_poly.pdbx_strand_id
1 'polypeptide(L)'
;MNFVDANFSFSYTPPSFLATKKQEAVAAPVYDVQKYPESSATIMCHKEVLDYFQKGRTTIIQWRKERGFPEPISKSPLRWIRSAVMEWVEHEGGFKAG
;
A
#
# COMPACT_ATOMS: atom_id res chain seq x y z
N MET A 1 -42.43 -21.26 47.27
CA MET A 1 -41.56 -20.10 46.99
C MET A 1 -41.10 -20.24 45.54
N ASN A 2 -41.55 -19.37 44.64
CA ASN A 2 -41.17 -19.41 43.23
C ASN A 2 -40.15 -18.30 42.97
N PHE A 3 -38.93 -18.68 42.57
CA PHE A 3 -37.90 -17.74 42.13
C PHE A 3 -38.11 -17.50 40.64
N VAL A 4 -38.39 -16.27 40.25
CA VAL A 4 -38.48 -15.87 38.84
C VAL A 4 -37.05 -15.61 38.35
N ASP A 5 -36.56 -16.43 37.43
CA ASP A 5 -35.26 -16.23 36.80
C ASP A 5 -35.34 -15.03 35.85
N ALA A 6 -34.96 -13.85 36.34
CA ALA A 6 -34.85 -12.66 35.53
C ALA A 6 -33.60 -12.76 34.65
N ASN A 7 -33.80 -13.08 33.38
CA ASN A 7 -32.76 -13.09 32.37
C ASN A 7 -32.40 -11.65 31.96
N PHE A 8 -31.31 -11.13 32.52
CA PHE A 8 -30.80 -9.80 32.18
C PHE A 8 -29.84 -9.89 31.00
N SER A 9 -30.25 -9.37 29.84
CA SER A 9 -29.36 -9.19 28.69
C SER A 9 -28.65 -7.84 28.79
N PHE A 10 -27.33 -7.88 28.96
CA PHE A 10 -26.49 -6.69 28.99
C PHE A 10 -25.96 -6.42 27.58
N SER A 11 -26.48 -5.40 26.90
CA SER A 11 -25.95 -4.96 25.60
C SER A 11 -24.93 -3.85 25.81
N TYR A 12 -23.68 -4.11 25.42
CA TYR A 12 -22.61 -3.11 25.43
C TYR A 12 -22.60 -2.37 24.10
N THR A 13 -22.91 -1.07 24.13
CA THR A 13 -22.75 -0.19 22.97
C THR A 13 -21.45 0.59 23.16
N PRO A 14 -20.41 0.36 22.34
CA PRO A 14 -19.17 1.11 22.48
C PRO A 14 -19.39 2.59 22.17
N PRO A 15 -18.73 3.49 22.91
CA PRO A 15 -18.85 4.93 22.70
C PRO A 15 -18.26 5.37 21.36
N SER A 16 -18.82 6.43 20.79
CA SER A 16 -18.55 6.90 19.42
C SER A 16 -17.09 7.28 19.14
N PHE A 17 -16.27 7.54 20.16
CA PHE A 17 -14.84 7.83 19.99
C PHE A 17 -13.98 6.59 19.70
N LEU A 18 -14.52 5.37 19.93
CA LEU A 18 -13.93 4.11 19.50
C LEU A 18 -14.30 3.73 18.07
N ALA A 19 -14.93 4.63 17.31
CA ALA A 19 -15.05 4.47 15.87
C ALA A 19 -13.64 4.30 15.32
N THR A 20 -13.27 3.03 15.10
CA THR A 20 -12.09 2.61 14.38
C THR A 20 -12.04 3.49 13.16
N LYS A 21 -10.95 4.27 13.05
CA LYS A 21 -10.59 5.06 11.88
C LYS A 21 -10.93 4.20 10.68
N LYS A 22 -12.09 4.47 10.09
CA LYS A 22 -12.66 3.65 9.02
C LYS A 22 -11.59 3.74 7.95
N GLN A 23 -10.93 2.61 7.75
CA GLN A 23 -9.79 2.46 6.86
C GLN A 23 -10.07 3.32 5.65
N GLU A 24 -9.24 4.35 5.54
CA GLU A 24 -9.22 5.28 4.43
C GLU A 24 -9.36 4.43 3.18
N ALA A 25 -10.42 4.74 2.44
CA ALA A 25 -10.90 3.93 1.34
C ALA A 25 -9.71 3.37 0.58
N VAL A 26 -9.60 2.04 0.52
CA VAL A 26 -8.72 1.34 -0.39
C VAL A 26 -9.25 1.71 -1.77
N ALA A 27 -8.81 2.86 -2.29
CA ALA A 27 -8.96 3.23 -3.68
C ALA A 27 -8.51 1.99 -4.46
N ALA A 28 -9.42 1.50 -5.32
CA ALA A 28 -9.41 0.19 -5.95
C ALA A 28 -8.00 -0.40 -6.03
N PRO A 29 -7.75 -1.66 -5.61
CA PRO A 29 -6.41 -2.23 -5.68
C PRO A 29 -5.89 -2.05 -7.10
N VAL A 30 -4.96 -1.10 -7.28
CA VAL A 30 -4.33 -0.78 -8.58
C VAL A 30 -3.34 -1.90 -8.93
N TYR A 31 -3.52 -3.10 -8.38
CA TYR A 31 -2.63 -4.24 -8.52
C TYR A 31 -3.44 -5.51 -8.76
N ASP A 32 -3.04 -6.24 -9.80
CA ASP A 32 -3.55 -7.57 -10.08
C ASP A 32 -2.93 -8.57 -9.10
N VAL A 33 -3.70 -8.94 -8.07
CA VAL A 33 -3.34 -9.97 -7.08
C VAL A 33 -2.95 -11.29 -7.78
N GLN A 34 -3.63 -11.62 -8.90
CA GLN A 34 -3.36 -12.82 -9.69
C GLN A 34 -2.03 -12.75 -10.47
N LYS A 35 -1.60 -11.55 -10.90
CA LYS A 35 -0.37 -11.36 -11.68
C LYS A 35 0.85 -11.29 -10.76
N TYR A 36 0.70 -10.75 -9.56
CA TYR A 36 1.78 -10.53 -8.60
C TYR A 36 1.37 -10.96 -7.19
N PRO A 37 1.48 -12.26 -6.85
CA PRO A 37 1.07 -12.75 -5.52
C PRO A 37 1.94 -12.18 -4.37
N GLU A 38 3.14 -11.72 -4.68
CA GLU A 38 4.09 -11.10 -3.72
C GLU A 38 3.86 -9.59 -3.55
N SER A 39 2.96 -9.00 -4.34
CA SER A 39 2.58 -7.59 -4.23
C SER A 39 1.48 -7.39 -3.19
N SER A 40 1.49 -6.23 -2.55
CA SER A 40 0.51 -5.85 -1.53
C SER A 40 0.08 -4.40 -1.73
N ALA A 41 -1.01 -4.00 -1.08
CA ALA A 41 -1.51 -2.62 -1.11
C ALA A 41 -0.43 -1.59 -0.74
N THR A 42 0.52 -1.96 0.12
CA THR A 42 1.61 -1.08 0.56
C THR A 42 2.94 -1.32 -0.17
N ILE A 43 3.16 -2.52 -0.73
CA ILE A 43 4.48 -2.93 -1.23
C ILE A 43 4.38 -3.40 -2.69
N MET A 44 5.22 -2.82 -3.53
CA MET A 44 5.31 -3.13 -4.95
C MET A 44 6.49 -4.07 -5.22
N CYS A 45 6.26 -5.11 -6.02
CA CYS A 45 7.31 -6.05 -6.44
C CYS A 45 8.11 -5.52 -7.63
N HIS A 46 9.35 -6.00 -7.82
CA HIS A 46 10.18 -5.56 -8.96
C HIS A 46 9.48 -5.69 -10.33
N LYS A 47 8.76 -6.78 -10.56
CA LYS A 47 8.04 -7.02 -11.81
C LYS A 47 6.88 -6.04 -12.00
N GLU A 48 6.17 -5.74 -10.92
CA GLU A 48 5.07 -4.76 -10.91
C GLU A 48 5.58 -3.34 -11.10
N VAL A 49 6.70 -2.97 -10.47
CA VAL A 49 7.37 -1.67 -10.69
C VAL A 49 7.77 -1.52 -12.16
N LEU A 50 8.39 -2.55 -12.75
CA LEU A 50 8.78 -2.51 -14.17
C LEU A 50 7.58 -2.33 -15.10
N ASP A 51 6.48 -3.03 -14.80
CA ASP A 51 5.22 -2.95 -15.56
C ASP A 51 4.56 -1.58 -15.40
N TYR A 52 4.55 -1.03 -14.17
CA TYR A 52 4.01 0.29 -13.86
C TYR A 52 4.72 1.40 -14.64
N PHE A 53 6.05 1.34 -14.74
CA PHE A 53 6.82 2.31 -15.50
C PHE A 53 6.88 2.01 -17.00
N GLN A 54 6.51 0.80 -17.43
CA GLN A 54 6.76 0.28 -18.78
C GLN A 54 8.23 0.48 -19.22
N LYS A 55 9.17 0.40 -18.27
CA LYS A 55 10.62 0.61 -18.49
C LYS A 55 11.42 -0.61 -18.08
N GLY A 56 12.64 -0.69 -18.61
CA GLY A 56 13.59 -1.75 -18.27
C GLY A 56 14.24 -1.53 -16.90
N ARG A 57 14.79 -2.62 -16.34
CA ARG A 57 15.55 -2.60 -15.07
C ARG A 57 16.71 -1.60 -15.07
N THR A 58 17.35 -1.41 -16.22
CA THR A 58 18.45 -0.45 -16.40
C THR A 58 18.01 0.98 -16.14
N THR A 59 16.78 1.34 -16.52
CA THR A 59 16.22 2.68 -16.29
C THR A 59 16.07 2.99 -14.80
N ILE A 60 15.60 2.01 -14.01
CA ILE A 60 15.52 2.16 -12.54
C ILE A 60 16.92 2.37 -11.94
N ILE A 61 17.93 1.65 -12.42
CA ILE A 61 19.32 1.83 -11.98
C ILE A 61 19.81 3.24 -12.31
N GLN A 62 19.48 3.76 -13.50
CA GLN A 62 19.84 5.12 -13.90
C GLN A 62 19.15 6.16 -13.02
N TRP A 63 17.84 6.02 -12.76
CA TRP A 63 17.10 6.93 -11.90
C TRP A 63 17.60 6.94 -10.46
N ARG A 64 18.10 5.80 -9.95
CA ARG A 64 18.75 5.77 -8.63
C ARG A 64 20.05 6.59 -8.59
N LYS A 65 20.78 6.68 -9.71
CA LYS A 65 22.02 7.45 -9.79
C LYS A 65 21.78 8.94 -10.05
N GLU A 66 20.85 9.26 -10.93
CA GLU A 66 20.66 10.63 -11.43
C GLU A 66 19.53 11.40 -10.75
N ARG A 67 18.48 10.71 -10.28
CA ARG A 67 17.19 11.31 -9.90
C ARG A 67 16.72 10.94 -8.50
N GLY A 68 17.57 10.27 -7.72
CA GLY A 68 17.24 9.87 -6.35
C GLY A 68 16.04 8.93 -6.23
N PHE A 69 15.84 8.02 -7.21
CA PHE A 69 14.73 7.07 -7.14
C PHE A 69 14.72 6.28 -5.82
N PRO A 70 13.54 6.02 -5.22
CA PRO A 70 13.43 5.38 -3.91
C PRO A 70 14.23 4.09 -3.80
N GLU A 71 14.92 3.93 -2.67
CA GLU A 71 15.63 2.71 -2.37
C GLU A 71 14.65 1.55 -2.12
N PRO A 72 14.98 0.33 -2.59
CA PRO A 72 14.16 -0.83 -2.28
C PRO A 72 14.28 -1.17 -0.78
N ILE A 73 13.16 -1.51 -0.15
CA ILE A 73 13.07 -1.93 1.25
C ILE A 73 13.84 -3.24 1.48
N SER A 74 13.79 -4.14 0.50
CA SER A 74 14.51 -5.40 0.52
C SER A 74 15.37 -5.54 -0.74
N LYS A 75 16.58 -6.08 -0.58
CA LYS A 75 17.52 -6.31 -1.70
C LYS A 75 17.31 -7.66 -2.38
N SER A 76 16.66 -8.62 -1.71
CA SER A 76 16.39 -9.98 -2.22
C SER A 76 15.13 -10.55 -1.57
N PRO A 77 13.96 -10.54 -2.26
CA PRO A 77 13.67 -9.93 -3.56
C PRO A 77 13.55 -8.41 -3.49
N LEU A 78 13.80 -7.71 -4.62
CA LEU A 78 13.65 -6.25 -4.69
C LEU A 78 12.18 -5.85 -4.50
N ARG A 79 11.93 -5.03 -3.46
CA ARG A 79 10.60 -4.54 -3.08
C ARG A 79 10.64 -3.04 -2.81
N TRP A 80 9.62 -2.31 -3.20
CA TRP A 80 9.49 -0.86 -2.97
C TRP A 80 8.20 -0.53 -2.23
N ILE A 81 8.19 0.59 -1.51
CA ILE A 81 6.95 1.12 -0.92
C ILE A 81 6.13 1.76 -2.03
N ARG A 82 4.86 1.38 -2.14
CA ARG A 82 3.95 1.89 -3.18
C ARG A 82 3.79 3.41 -3.09
N SER A 83 3.57 3.94 -1.88
CA SER A 83 3.46 5.38 -1.65
C SER A 83 4.71 6.12 -2.08
N ALA A 84 5.91 5.67 -1.70
CA ALA A 84 7.15 6.32 -2.09
C ALA A 84 7.37 6.33 -3.62
N VAL A 85 6.98 5.24 -4.31
CA VAL A 85 7.07 5.18 -5.78
C VAL A 85 6.03 6.10 -6.44
N MET A 86 4.80 6.13 -5.93
CA MET A 86 3.73 6.98 -6.45
C MET A 86 4.01 8.47 -6.18
N GLU A 87 4.43 8.83 -4.97
CA GLU A 87 4.88 10.18 -4.62
C GLU A 87 6.07 10.60 -5.47
N TRP A 88 7.04 9.73 -5.72
CA TRP A 88 8.15 10.05 -6.62
C TRP A 88 7.66 10.32 -8.05
N VAL A 89 6.66 9.56 -8.53
CA VAL A 89 6.02 9.80 -9.84
C VAL A 89 5.27 11.14 -9.85
N GLU A 90 4.53 11.43 -8.80
CA GLU A 90 3.66 12.62 -8.66
C GLU A 90 4.46 13.91 -8.46
N HIS A 91 5.47 13.90 -7.59
CA HIS A 91 6.30 15.06 -7.31
C HIS A 91 7.29 15.35 -8.44
N GLU A 92 7.99 14.33 -8.93
CA GLU A 92 9.14 14.54 -9.81
C GLU A 92 9.43 13.33 -10.71
N GLY A 93 8.40 12.67 -11.24
CA GLY A 93 8.49 11.42 -12.03
C GLY A 93 9.25 11.49 -13.35
N GLY A 94 10.28 12.33 -13.49
CA GLY A 94 11.31 12.18 -14.50
C GLY A 94 11.14 12.99 -15.79
N PHE A 95 10.24 13.97 -15.81
CA PHE A 95 10.11 14.95 -16.90
C PHE A 95 10.39 16.37 -16.37
N LYS A 96 11.63 16.65 -15.97
CA LYS A 96 12.11 18.03 -16.09
C LYS A 96 12.39 18.26 -17.58
N ALA A 97 11.39 18.79 -18.28
CA ALA A 97 11.61 19.46 -19.55
C ALA A 97 12.38 20.75 -19.27
N GLY A 98 13.46 20.98 -20.02
CA GLY A 98 14.09 22.30 -20.18
C GLY A 98 14.97 22.75 -19.03
#